data_AF-A0A7R7AQ26-F1
#
_entry.id   AF-A0A7R7AQ26-F1
#
_cell.length_a   1.000
_cell.length_b   1.000
_cell.length_c   1.000
_cell.angle_alpha   90.00
_cell.angle_beta   90.00
_cell.angle_gamma   90.00
#
_symmetry.space_group_name_H-M   'P 1'
#
loop_
_entity.id
_entity.type
_entity.pdbx_description
1 polymer ?
#
loop_
_entity_poly.entity_id
_entity_poly.type
_entity_poly.pdbx_seq_one_letter_code
_entity_poly.pdbx_strand_id
1 'polypeptide(L)'
;MKSAGLYKSERVITSTQSYEIELADGSKVLNFCTDNYHGLADNEDLGDAAKAALDHYGYGMASVHFICGTQEEHKQLEARVSSFLKVENTILCSSCFDANAGLFETLLGEEDAIISDALNHASIIDGIRLSKARRFRYATNDMASLEELKKAEGSRFKLIATDGVFSMDGIIANLGGVCDFAEKYDAMVMEWSTTAMRSAWSADMGAARRSIAASRAGWTSSPARWARRSEARRAATRQASSSTGFASARRPTSSPIR
;
A
#
# COMPACT_ATOMS: atom_id res chain seq x y z
N MET A 1 -7.73 30.76 3.83
CA MET A 1 -7.15 30.07 2.66
C MET A 1 -6.70 31.07 1.59
N LYS A 2 -7.61 31.78 0.89
CA LYS A 2 -7.22 32.79 -0.13
C LYS A 2 -6.40 33.95 0.43
N SER A 3 -6.85 34.57 1.52
CA SER A 3 -6.12 35.66 2.20
C SER A 3 -4.75 35.26 2.77
N ALA A 4 -4.52 33.95 2.98
CA ALA A 4 -3.27 33.42 3.50
C ALA A 4 -2.35 32.85 2.41
N GLY A 5 -2.72 32.96 1.13
CA GLY A 5 -1.94 32.40 0.01
C GLY A 5 -1.95 30.87 -0.08
N LEU A 6 -2.79 30.17 0.68
CA LEU A 6 -2.84 28.70 0.74
C LEU A 6 -3.91 28.09 -0.17
N TYR A 7 -4.70 28.91 -0.87
CA TYR A 7 -5.70 28.41 -1.80
C TYR A 7 -5.01 27.90 -3.07
N LYS A 8 -5.19 26.61 -3.37
CA LYS A 8 -4.66 25.97 -4.58
C LYS A 8 -5.70 26.10 -5.70
N SER A 9 -5.26 26.55 -6.86
CA SER A 9 -6.05 26.56 -8.09
C SER A 9 -5.44 25.58 -9.09
N GLU A 10 -6.26 24.74 -9.68
CA GLU A 10 -5.83 23.77 -10.68
C GLU A 10 -5.53 24.46 -12.02
N ARG A 11 -4.54 23.95 -12.75
CA ARG A 11 -4.31 24.28 -14.16
C ARG A 11 -4.84 23.14 -15.00
N VAL A 12 -5.65 23.45 -16.00
CA VAL A 12 -6.26 22.44 -16.87
C VAL A 12 -5.33 22.16 -18.04
N ILE A 13 -4.84 20.92 -18.13
CA ILE A 13 -4.04 20.40 -19.25
C ILE A 13 -4.99 19.87 -20.33
N THR A 14 -4.76 20.23 -21.58
CA THR A 14 -5.60 19.86 -22.75
C THR A 14 -4.88 18.98 -23.77
N SER A 15 -3.61 18.67 -23.54
CA SER A 15 -2.84 17.67 -24.30
C SER A 15 -2.72 16.33 -23.57
N THR A 16 -2.11 15.34 -24.22
CA THR A 16 -1.56 14.17 -23.50
C THR A 16 -0.46 14.61 -22.52
N GLN A 17 -0.18 13.77 -21.52
CA GLN A 17 0.87 14.04 -20.54
C GLN A 17 2.25 13.76 -21.14
N SER A 18 3.07 14.80 -21.30
CA SER A 18 4.42 14.70 -21.87
C SER A 18 5.37 15.75 -21.27
N TYR A 19 6.60 15.82 -21.76
CA TYR A 19 7.55 16.86 -21.34
C TYR A 19 7.15 18.26 -21.82
N GLU A 20 6.40 18.35 -22.93
CA GLU A 20 5.71 19.55 -23.39
C GLU A 20 4.20 19.31 -23.32
N ILE A 21 3.47 20.23 -22.71
CA ILE A 21 2.01 20.13 -22.53
C ILE A 21 1.30 21.41 -22.99
N GLU A 22 0.03 21.27 -23.36
CA GLU A 22 -0.85 22.39 -23.66
C GLU A 22 -1.82 22.63 -22.50
N LEU A 23 -2.02 23.90 -22.13
CA LEU A 23 -3.00 24.33 -21.14
C LEU A 23 -4.28 24.84 -21.80
N ALA A 24 -5.37 24.91 -21.04
CA ALA A 24 -6.67 25.36 -21.54
C ALA A 24 -6.72 26.81 -22.08
N ASP A 25 -5.71 27.63 -21.79
CA ASP A 25 -5.54 28.97 -22.37
C ASP A 25 -4.79 28.96 -23.73
N GLY A 26 -4.44 27.76 -24.24
CA GLY A 26 -3.69 27.54 -25.47
C GLY A 26 -2.17 27.67 -25.33
N SER A 27 -1.66 27.92 -24.12
CA SER A 27 -0.22 28.00 -23.89
C SER A 27 0.45 26.63 -23.93
N LYS A 28 1.62 26.56 -24.57
CA LYS A 28 2.50 25.39 -24.57
C LYS A 28 3.65 25.61 -23.58
N VAL A 29 3.84 24.67 -22.67
CA VAL A 29 4.83 24.78 -21.59
C VAL A 29 5.59 23.48 -21.39
N LEU A 30 6.81 23.59 -20.89
CA LEU A 30 7.56 22.42 -20.44
C LEU A 30 7.08 21.99 -19.04
N ASN A 31 6.81 20.69 -18.87
CA ASN A 31 6.29 20.13 -17.63
C ASN A 31 7.41 19.56 -16.75
N PHE A 32 7.76 20.30 -15.69
CA PHE A 32 8.75 19.89 -14.68
C PHE A 32 8.13 19.49 -13.33
N CYS A 33 6.81 19.32 -13.26
CA CYS A 33 6.09 19.01 -12.02
C CYS A 33 5.23 17.74 -12.15
N THR A 34 5.67 16.78 -12.95
CA THR A 34 4.99 15.51 -13.18
C THR A 34 5.75 14.34 -12.58
N ASP A 35 5.02 13.34 -12.08
CA ASP A 35 5.57 12.06 -11.63
C ASP A 35 5.81 11.07 -12.80
N ASN A 36 5.73 11.53 -14.05
CA ASN A 36 6.01 10.72 -15.24
C ASN A 36 7.52 10.51 -15.46
N TYR A 37 8.23 9.99 -14.46
CA TYR A 37 9.70 9.89 -14.41
C TYR A 37 10.34 9.15 -15.61
N HIS A 38 9.61 8.21 -16.20
CA HIS A 38 10.08 7.38 -17.30
C HIS A 38 9.43 7.70 -18.65
N GLY A 39 8.57 8.73 -18.73
CA GLY A 39 7.90 9.08 -19.97
C GLY A 39 6.94 7.99 -20.47
N LEU A 40 6.26 7.29 -19.55
CA LEU A 40 5.36 6.19 -19.90
C LEU A 40 3.90 6.63 -20.02
N ALA A 41 3.53 7.82 -19.54
CA ALA A 41 2.14 8.28 -19.53
C ALA A 41 1.51 8.45 -20.94
N ASP A 42 2.30 8.72 -21.98
CA ASP A 42 1.89 8.85 -23.38
C ASP A 42 2.50 7.78 -24.30
N ASN A 43 2.98 6.67 -23.73
CA ASN A 43 3.62 5.60 -24.49
C ASN A 43 2.61 4.82 -25.37
N GLU A 44 2.92 4.69 -26.66
CA GLU A 44 2.03 4.04 -27.65
C GLU A 44 1.79 2.55 -27.33
N ASP A 45 2.83 1.80 -26.95
CA ASP A 45 2.69 0.37 -26.62
C ASP A 45 1.74 0.15 -25.44
N LEU A 46 1.79 1.02 -24.42
CA LEU A 46 0.86 0.99 -23.29
C LEU A 46 -0.56 1.38 -23.71
N GLY A 47 -0.69 2.36 -24.59
CA GLY A 47 -1.98 2.76 -25.17
C GLY A 47 -2.65 1.61 -25.93
N ASP A 48 -1.89 0.88 -26.74
CA ASP A 48 -2.41 -0.26 -27.50
C ASP A 48 -2.73 -1.46 -26.62
N ALA A 49 -1.91 -1.74 -25.59
CA ALA A 49 -2.22 -2.74 -24.58
C ALA A 49 -3.53 -2.42 -23.83
N ALA A 50 -3.76 -1.15 -23.49
CA ALA A 50 -4.98 -0.72 -22.82
C ALA A 50 -6.23 -0.90 -23.71
N LYS A 51 -6.15 -0.57 -25.01
CA LYS A 51 -7.24 -0.80 -25.98
C LYS A 51 -7.57 -2.29 -26.11
N ALA A 52 -6.53 -3.12 -26.27
CA ALA A 52 -6.71 -4.58 -26.37
C ALA A 52 -7.35 -5.17 -25.10
N ALA A 53 -6.95 -4.70 -23.92
CA ALA A 53 -7.56 -5.10 -22.67
C ALA A 53 -9.04 -4.67 -22.57
N LEU A 54 -9.37 -3.46 -23.04
CA LEU A 54 -10.76 -2.98 -23.08
C LEU A 54 -11.63 -3.87 -24.00
N ASP A 55 -11.14 -4.21 -25.19
CA ASP A 55 -11.85 -5.07 -26.14
C ASP A 55 -12.04 -6.49 -25.60
N HIS A 56 -11.06 -7.02 -24.87
CA HIS A 56 -11.10 -8.39 -24.36
C HIS A 56 -11.85 -8.54 -23.02
N TYR A 57 -11.61 -7.65 -22.06
CA TYR A 57 -12.10 -7.75 -20.68
C TYR A 57 -13.29 -6.84 -20.36
N GLY A 58 -13.59 -5.87 -21.23
CA GLY A 58 -14.62 -4.85 -20.99
C GLY A 58 -14.15 -3.72 -20.07
N TYR A 59 -15.02 -2.74 -19.84
CA TYR A 59 -14.67 -1.49 -19.16
C TYR A 59 -14.36 -1.63 -17.66
N GLY A 60 -15.08 -2.51 -16.95
CA GLY A 60 -14.92 -2.66 -15.50
C GLY A 60 -15.77 -3.77 -14.92
N MET A 61 -15.41 -4.21 -13.72
CA MET A 61 -15.96 -5.43 -13.11
C MET A 61 -17.24 -5.23 -12.31
N ALA A 62 -17.56 -3.99 -11.93
CA ALA A 62 -18.71 -3.65 -11.08
C ALA A 62 -18.81 -4.49 -9.79
N SER A 63 -17.68 -4.99 -9.26
CA SER A 63 -17.63 -5.91 -8.12
C SER A 63 -16.25 -5.89 -7.46
N VAL A 64 -16.20 -6.31 -6.20
CA VAL A 64 -14.95 -6.51 -5.45
C VAL A 64 -14.27 -7.84 -5.85
N HIS A 65 -12.97 -7.93 -5.61
CA HIS A 65 -12.15 -9.10 -5.98
C HIS A 65 -12.77 -10.44 -5.58
N PHE A 66 -13.26 -10.58 -4.34
CA PHE A 66 -13.73 -11.85 -3.80
C PHE A 66 -15.07 -12.34 -4.39
N ILE A 67 -15.97 -11.44 -4.81
CA ILE A 67 -17.31 -11.82 -5.28
C ILE A 67 -17.26 -12.25 -6.74
N CYS A 68 -16.94 -11.30 -7.63
CA CYS A 68 -16.79 -11.55 -9.06
C CYS A 68 -15.89 -10.51 -9.76
N GLY A 69 -15.01 -9.83 -9.00
CA GLY A 69 -14.14 -8.78 -9.53
C GLY A 69 -12.75 -9.23 -9.95
N THR A 70 -12.39 -10.50 -9.79
CA THR A 70 -11.04 -11.00 -10.13
C THR A 70 -11.02 -11.59 -11.54
N GLN A 71 -10.30 -10.94 -12.45
CA GLN A 71 -9.98 -11.48 -13.78
C GLN A 71 -8.59 -12.10 -13.84
N GLU A 72 -8.31 -12.83 -14.92
CA GLU A 72 -7.00 -13.40 -15.22
C GLU A 72 -5.88 -12.34 -15.19
N GLU A 73 -6.09 -11.18 -15.84
CA GLU A 73 -5.08 -10.10 -15.91
C GLU A 73 -4.65 -9.60 -14.52
N HIS A 74 -5.56 -9.57 -13.54
CA HIS A 74 -5.21 -9.22 -12.16
C HIS A 74 -4.21 -10.21 -11.56
N LYS A 75 -4.44 -11.53 -11.74
CA LYS A 75 -3.54 -12.57 -11.23
C LYS A 75 -2.21 -12.62 -11.98
N GLN A 76 -2.23 -12.38 -13.28
CA GLN A 76 -1.00 -12.26 -14.06
C GLN A 76 -0.17 -11.05 -13.60
N LEU A 77 -0.80 -9.91 -13.35
CA LEU A 77 -0.11 -8.72 -12.84
C LEU A 77 0.47 -8.95 -11.44
N GLU A 78 -0.29 -9.53 -10.51
CA GLU A 78 0.21 -9.91 -9.16
C GLU A 78 1.45 -10.82 -9.26
N ALA A 79 1.43 -11.82 -10.15
CA ALA A 79 2.55 -12.73 -10.35
C ALA A 79 3.78 -12.02 -10.98
N ARG A 80 3.56 -11.15 -11.97
CA ARG A 80 4.63 -10.35 -12.61
C ARG A 80 5.28 -9.41 -11.62
N VAL A 81 4.50 -8.71 -10.79
CA VAL A 81 5.01 -7.81 -9.74
C VAL A 81 5.77 -8.61 -8.68
N SER A 82 5.24 -9.76 -8.23
CA SER A 82 5.94 -10.63 -7.28
C SER A 82 7.29 -11.10 -7.80
N SER A 83 7.34 -11.51 -9.07
CA SER A 83 8.57 -11.93 -9.76
C SER A 83 9.55 -10.78 -9.95
N PHE A 84 9.06 -9.58 -10.27
CA PHE A 84 9.88 -8.38 -10.43
C PHE A 84 10.53 -7.99 -9.11
N LEU A 85 9.73 -7.87 -8.04
CA LEU A 85 10.16 -7.47 -6.70
C LEU A 85 10.85 -8.57 -5.89
N LYS A 86 10.82 -9.82 -6.37
CA LYS A 86 11.36 -11.00 -5.66
C LYS A 86 10.69 -11.23 -4.30
N VAL A 87 9.38 -11.00 -4.24
CA VAL A 87 8.53 -11.31 -3.08
C VAL A 87 7.69 -12.56 -3.34
N GLU A 88 7.17 -13.17 -2.28
CA GLU A 88 6.35 -14.39 -2.39
C GLU A 88 5.01 -14.16 -3.09
N ASN A 89 4.37 -13.02 -2.81
CA ASN A 89 3.05 -12.71 -3.32
C ASN A 89 2.81 -11.21 -3.35
N THR A 90 1.84 -10.78 -4.15
CA THR A 90 1.41 -9.38 -4.29
C THR A 90 -0.10 -9.32 -4.21
N ILE A 91 -0.61 -8.28 -3.58
CA ILE A 91 -2.03 -7.92 -3.61
C ILE A 91 -2.19 -6.61 -4.38
N LEU A 92 -3.14 -6.56 -5.31
CA LEU A 92 -3.48 -5.33 -6.00
C LEU A 92 -4.44 -4.47 -5.18
N CYS A 93 -4.22 -3.16 -5.25
CA CYS A 93 -5.09 -2.13 -4.70
C CYS A 93 -5.34 -1.08 -5.79
N SER A 94 -6.47 -0.39 -5.75
CA SER A 94 -6.82 0.68 -6.70
C SER A 94 -5.80 1.81 -6.72
N SER A 95 -5.17 2.09 -5.58
CA SER A 95 -4.11 3.07 -5.45
C SER A 95 -3.11 2.67 -4.36
N CYS A 96 -1.91 3.23 -4.41
CA CYS A 96 -0.96 3.11 -3.30
C CYS A 96 -1.48 3.78 -2.01
N PHE A 97 -2.40 4.74 -2.13
CA PHE A 97 -3.06 5.34 -0.97
C PHE A 97 -3.89 4.28 -0.23
N ASP A 98 -4.74 3.54 -0.97
CA ASP A 98 -5.58 2.48 -0.41
C ASP A 98 -4.76 1.33 0.16
N ALA A 99 -3.66 0.97 -0.53
CA ALA A 99 -2.74 -0.05 -0.04
C ALA A 99 -2.17 0.31 1.35
N ASN A 100 -1.72 1.56 1.53
CA ASN A 100 -1.21 2.04 2.81
C ASN A 100 -2.32 2.16 3.87
N ALA A 101 -3.49 2.67 3.49
CA ALA A 101 -4.62 2.82 4.41
C ALA A 101 -5.07 1.48 4.99
N GLY A 102 -5.19 0.45 4.15
CA GLY A 102 -5.64 -0.89 4.57
C GLY A 102 -4.58 -1.78 5.22
N LEU A 103 -3.30 -1.39 5.18
CA LEU A 103 -2.20 -2.23 5.66
C LEU A 103 -2.17 -2.33 7.20
N PHE A 104 -2.13 -1.19 7.89
CA PHE A 104 -1.73 -1.16 9.30
C PHE A 104 -2.78 -1.74 10.24
N GLU A 105 -4.06 -1.40 10.07
CA GLU A 105 -5.14 -1.94 10.92
C GLU A 105 -5.36 -3.45 10.72
N THR A 106 -5.09 -3.94 9.51
CA THR A 106 -5.25 -5.37 9.17
C THR A 106 -4.19 -6.21 9.87
N LEU A 107 -2.98 -5.66 10.02
CA LEU A 107 -1.83 -6.38 10.57
C LEU A 107 -1.61 -6.15 12.07
N LEU A 108 -1.90 -4.95 12.57
CA LEU A 108 -1.49 -4.51 13.91
C LEU A 108 -2.69 -4.06 14.75
N GLY A 109 -2.69 -4.46 16.02
CA GLY A 109 -3.72 -4.12 17.01
C GLY A 109 -3.17 -3.40 18.24
N GLU A 110 -3.99 -3.29 19.29
CA GLU A 110 -3.70 -2.53 20.53
C GLU A 110 -2.44 -3.01 21.28
N GLU A 111 -2.05 -4.28 21.09
CA GLU A 111 -0.85 -4.87 21.70
C GLU A 111 0.45 -4.58 20.93
N ASP A 112 0.36 -3.93 19.77
CA ASP A 112 1.46 -3.74 18.84
C ASP A 112 1.93 -2.27 18.82
N ALA A 113 3.04 -1.98 18.15
CA ALA A 113 3.57 -0.64 17.96
C ALA A 113 4.02 -0.35 16.54
N ILE A 114 3.82 0.89 16.10
CA ILE A 114 4.28 1.44 14.83
C ILE A 114 5.21 2.61 15.11
N ILE A 115 6.39 2.59 14.48
CA ILE A 115 7.43 3.60 14.59
C ILE A 115 7.55 4.25 13.20
N SER A 116 7.06 5.48 13.06
CA SER A 116 6.86 6.16 11.77
C SER A 116 7.82 7.32 11.59
N ASP A 117 8.43 7.43 10.41
CA ASP A 117 9.21 8.63 10.03
C ASP A 117 8.30 9.88 10.04
N ALA A 118 8.83 11.01 10.50
CA ALA A 118 8.09 12.26 10.63
C ALA A 118 7.58 12.84 9.30
N LEU A 119 8.25 12.55 8.17
CA LEU A 119 7.90 13.06 6.84
C LEU A 119 7.33 11.99 5.90
N ASN A 120 6.90 10.86 6.46
CA ASN A 120 6.17 9.84 5.71
C ASN A 120 4.98 10.42 4.93
N HIS A 121 4.71 9.82 3.78
CA HIS A 121 3.58 10.21 2.95
C HIS A 121 2.25 10.16 3.71
N ALA A 122 1.34 11.08 3.35
CA ALA A 122 0.06 11.24 4.03
C ALA A 122 -0.74 9.94 4.14
N SER A 123 -0.70 9.07 3.12
CA SER A 123 -1.39 7.78 3.15
C SER A 123 -0.86 6.83 4.23
N ILE A 124 0.43 6.87 4.54
CA ILE A 124 1.02 6.07 5.62
C ILE A 124 0.52 6.60 6.95
N ILE A 125 0.57 7.93 7.14
CA ILE A 125 0.08 8.59 8.35
C ILE A 125 -1.40 8.26 8.58
N ASP A 126 -2.22 8.33 7.54
CA ASP A 126 -3.65 8.03 7.64
C ASP A 126 -3.91 6.54 7.90
N GLY A 127 -3.18 5.62 7.27
CA GLY A 127 -3.27 4.19 7.59
C GLY A 127 -2.86 3.87 9.04
N ILE A 128 -1.80 4.51 9.53
CA ILE A 128 -1.37 4.39 10.94
C ILE A 128 -2.44 4.94 11.90
N ARG A 129 -3.16 5.99 11.49
CA ARG A 129 -4.25 6.56 12.30
C ARG A 129 -5.46 5.63 12.41
N LEU A 130 -5.72 4.81 11.40
CA LEU A 130 -6.76 3.78 11.42
C LEU A 130 -6.38 2.59 12.32
N SER A 131 -5.09 2.29 12.46
CA SER A 131 -4.62 1.26 13.37
C SER A 131 -4.77 1.65 14.84
N LYS A 132 -5.02 0.64 15.68
CA LYS A 132 -5.06 0.79 17.14
C LYS A 132 -3.70 0.61 17.82
N ALA A 133 -2.66 0.28 17.06
CA ALA A 133 -1.31 0.11 17.58
C ALA A 133 -0.80 1.40 18.26
N ARG A 134 0.11 1.24 19.22
CA ARG A 134 0.83 2.38 19.80
C ARG A 134 1.65 3.06 18.71
N ARG A 135 1.66 4.40 18.68
CA ARG A 135 2.29 5.18 17.61
C ARG A 135 3.46 5.98 18.17
N PHE A 136 4.62 5.78 17.57
CA PHE A 136 5.84 6.53 17.86
C PHE A 136 6.30 7.21 16.57
N ARG A 137 6.89 8.39 16.71
CA ARG A 137 7.39 9.17 15.57
C ARG A 137 8.86 9.49 15.81
N TYR A 138 9.70 9.23 14.81
CA TYR A 138 11.12 9.58 14.84
C TYR A 138 11.42 10.68 13.80
N ALA A 139 12.48 11.45 14.04
CA ALA A 139 12.91 12.51 13.13
C ALA A 139 13.38 11.93 11.79
N THR A 140 13.13 12.66 10.70
CA THR A 140 13.31 12.13 9.35
C THR A 140 14.73 11.68 9.08
N ASN A 141 14.87 10.43 8.65
CA ASN A 141 16.14 9.79 8.34
C ASN A 141 17.17 9.82 9.48
N ASP A 142 16.73 9.99 10.74
CA ASP A 142 17.60 10.07 11.91
C ASP A 142 17.57 8.76 12.73
N MET A 143 18.65 7.98 12.62
CA MET A 143 18.79 6.71 13.33
C MET A 143 18.95 6.89 14.84
N ALA A 144 19.44 8.04 15.32
CA ALA A 144 19.49 8.32 16.75
C ALA A 144 18.08 8.52 17.31
N SER A 145 17.23 9.25 16.57
CA SER A 145 15.81 9.35 16.91
C SER A 145 15.05 8.04 16.74
N LEU A 146 15.51 7.10 15.89
CA LEU A 146 14.88 5.78 15.74
C LEU A 146 14.98 4.90 17.00
N GLU A 147 15.79 5.29 18.00
CA GLU A 147 15.78 4.70 19.33
C GLU A 147 14.44 4.80 20.07
N GLU A 148 13.45 5.54 19.54
CA GLU A 148 12.04 5.47 19.97
C GLU A 148 11.51 4.02 20.04
N LEU A 149 12.11 3.09 19.29
CA LEU A 149 11.88 1.65 19.42
C LEU A 149 11.99 1.12 20.86
N LYS A 150 12.84 1.70 21.71
CA LYS A 150 12.94 1.35 23.14
C LYS A 150 11.62 1.58 23.89
N LYS A 151 10.87 2.63 23.52
CA LYS A 151 9.56 2.92 24.12
C LYS A 151 8.47 1.96 23.66
N ALA A 152 8.70 1.27 22.55
CA ALA A 152 7.86 0.20 22.04
C ALA A 152 8.19 -1.17 22.65
N GLU A 153 9.12 -1.25 23.61
CA GLU A 153 9.34 -2.47 24.38
C GLU A 153 8.04 -2.96 25.04
N GLY A 154 7.92 -4.29 25.14
CA GLY A 154 6.69 -4.96 25.59
C GLY A 154 5.57 -5.04 24.55
N SER A 155 5.67 -4.40 23.38
CA SER A 155 4.74 -4.65 22.27
C SER A 155 4.91 -6.08 21.74
N ARG A 156 3.80 -6.71 21.37
CA ARG A 156 3.79 -8.03 20.73
C ARG A 156 4.49 -7.99 19.37
N PHE A 157 4.14 -7.02 18.52
CA PHE A 157 4.84 -6.74 17.27
C PHE A 157 5.24 -5.27 17.19
N LYS A 158 6.38 -5.01 16.54
CA LYS A 158 6.90 -3.68 16.24
C LYS A 158 7.06 -3.57 14.73
N LEU A 159 6.60 -2.46 14.15
CA LEU A 159 6.76 -2.17 12.72
C LEU A 159 7.37 -0.78 12.57
N ILE A 160 8.51 -0.71 11.88
CA ILE A 160 9.08 0.56 11.41
C ILE A 160 8.46 0.86 10.05
N ALA A 161 7.89 2.05 9.87
CA ALA A 161 7.29 2.52 8.63
C ALA A 161 8.06 3.73 8.09
N THR A 162 8.55 3.64 6.86
CA THR A 162 9.30 4.71 6.20
C THR A 162 9.01 4.76 4.70
N ASP A 163 8.96 5.97 4.15
CA ASP A 163 9.15 6.20 2.71
C ASP A 163 10.58 5.75 2.32
N GLY A 164 10.75 5.19 1.13
CA GLY A 164 12.07 4.91 0.55
C GLY A 164 12.72 6.15 -0.05
N VAL A 165 11.89 7.01 -0.67
CA VAL A 165 12.30 8.34 -1.17
C VAL A 165 11.24 9.35 -0.73
N PHE A 166 11.67 10.39 -0.01
CA PHE A 166 10.78 11.45 0.48
C PHE A 166 10.44 12.39 -0.68
N SER A 167 9.15 12.46 -1.05
CA SER A 167 8.70 13.09 -2.30
C SER A 167 8.98 14.61 -2.40
N MET A 168 8.99 15.32 -1.27
CA MET A 168 9.19 16.77 -1.26
C MET A 168 10.68 17.17 -1.24
N ASP A 169 11.52 16.36 -0.61
CA ASP A 169 12.94 16.68 -0.41
C ASP A 169 13.88 15.89 -1.35
N GLY A 170 13.39 14.82 -1.96
CA GLY A 170 14.19 13.90 -2.78
C GLY A 170 15.22 13.09 -1.99
N ILE A 171 15.14 13.10 -0.66
CA ILE A 171 16.03 12.36 0.23
C ILE A 171 15.72 10.87 0.13
N ILE A 172 16.78 10.04 0.06
CA ILE A 172 16.67 8.58 0.12
C ILE A 172 16.79 8.15 1.59
N ALA A 173 15.88 7.30 2.04
CA ALA A 173 15.92 6.77 3.40
C ALA A 173 17.17 5.89 3.63
N ASN A 174 17.74 5.96 4.83
CA ASN A 174 18.82 5.08 5.26
C ASN A 174 18.26 3.68 5.60
N LEU A 175 17.81 2.95 4.59
CA LEU A 175 17.22 1.62 4.74
C LEU A 175 18.19 0.62 5.39
N GLY A 176 19.50 0.79 5.16
CA GLY A 176 20.52 0.01 5.86
C GLY A 176 20.43 0.17 7.37
N GLY A 177 20.52 1.41 7.86
CA GLY A 177 20.38 1.70 9.29
C GLY A 177 19.03 1.30 9.86
N VAL A 178 17.94 1.50 9.11
CA VAL A 178 16.60 1.06 9.53
C VAL A 178 16.54 -0.46 9.71
N CYS A 179 17.12 -1.24 8.79
CA CYS A 179 17.19 -2.69 8.92
C CYS A 179 18.05 -3.13 10.11
N ASP A 180 19.21 -2.49 10.33
CA ASP A 180 20.08 -2.80 11.47
C ASP A 180 19.36 -2.58 12.81
N PHE A 181 18.57 -1.50 12.91
CA PHE A 181 17.71 -1.25 14.06
C PHE A 181 16.57 -2.26 14.18
N ALA A 182 15.95 -2.61 13.06
CA ALA A 182 14.89 -3.61 13.04
C ALA A 182 15.38 -4.98 13.57
N GLU A 183 16.57 -5.41 13.15
CA GLU A 183 17.21 -6.62 13.65
C GLU A 183 17.56 -6.50 15.14
N LYS A 184 18.19 -5.39 15.56
CA LYS A 184 18.57 -5.15 16.96
C LYS A 184 17.38 -5.16 17.92
N TYR A 185 16.24 -4.63 17.47
CA TYR A 185 15.05 -4.46 18.29
C TYR A 185 13.93 -5.45 17.97
N ASP A 186 14.17 -6.51 17.17
CA ASP A 186 13.15 -7.49 16.76
C ASP A 186 11.86 -6.80 16.26
N ALA A 187 12.02 -5.96 15.22
CA ALA A 187 10.96 -5.24 14.55
C ALA A 187 10.89 -5.61 13.06
N MET A 188 9.71 -5.47 12.48
CA MET A 188 9.50 -5.57 11.04
C MET A 188 9.77 -4.21 10.37
N VAL A 189 10.03 -4.23 9.06
CA VAL A 189 10.23 -3.01 8.26
C VAL A 189 9.21 -2.97 7.13
N MET A 190 8.42 -1.90 7.11
CA MET A 190 7.61 -1.50 5.97
C MET A 190 8.28 -0.30 5.31
N GLU A 191 8.61 -0.49 4.04
CA GLU A 191 9.20 0.51 3.17
C GLU A 191 8.19 0.85 2.08
N TRP A 192 8.04 2.15 1.79
CA TRP A 192 7.15 2.65 0.76
C TRP A 192 7.94 3.29 -0.38
N SER A 193 7.95 2.63 -1.54
CA SER A 193 8.57 3.12 -2.77
C SER A 193 7.51 3.38 -3.84
N THR A 194 7.20 4.66 -4.08
CA THR A 194 6.42 5.09 -5.27
C THR A 194 7.26 5.90 -6.25
N THR A 195 8.21 6.68 -5.72
CA THR A 195 9.09 7.52 -6.52
C THR A 195 10.25 6.68 -7.05
N ALA A 196 10.16 6.33 -8.33
CA ALA A 196 11.21 5.64 -9.09
C ALA A 196 11.61 4.25 -8.55
N MET A 197 10.65 3.32 -8.61
CA MET A 197 10.83 1.86 -8.51
C MET A 197 11.89 1.28 -9.49
N ARG A 198 12.52 2.12 -10.34
CA ARG A 198 13.61 1.74 -11.26
C ARG A 198 14.86 2.60 -11.13
N SER A 199 14.76 3.92 -10.95
CA SER A 199 15.92 4.83 -10.95
C SER A 199 16.75 4.76 -9.67
N ALA A 200 16.12 4.64 -8.50
CA ALA A 200 16.80 4.41 -7.21
C ALA A 200 17.08 2.91 -6.95
N TRP A 201 16.41 2.04 -7.70
CA TRP A 201 16.32 0.61 -7.43
C TRP A 201 17.61 -0.19 -7.70
N SER A 202 18.52 0.31 -8.53
CA SER A 202 19.81 -0.37 -8.79
C SER A 202 20.82 -0.26 -7.63
N ALA A 203 20.78 0.83 -6.88
CA ALA A 203 21.68 1.06 -5.74
C ALA A 203 21.18 0.36 -4.46
N ASP A 204 19.86 0.20 -4.31
CA ASP A 204 19.24 -0.16 -3.03
C ASP A 204 18.62 -1.56 -2.97
N MET A 205 18.81 -2.39 -4.01
CA MET A 205 18.35 -3.80 -4.00
C MET A 205 18.85 -4.56 -2.78
N GLY A 206 20.04 -4.24 -2.26
CA GLY A 206 20.58 -4.84 -1.05
C GLY A 206 19.73 -4.51 0.18
N ALA A 207 19.41 -3.24 0.40
CA ALA A 207 18.63 -2.84 1.57
C ALA A 207 17.14 -3.15 1.43
N ALA A 208 16.55 -3.01 0.24
CA ALA A 208 15.17 -3.44 -0.02
C ALA A 208 14.99 -4.95 0.21
N ARG A 209 15.96 -5.78 -0.24
CA ARG A 209 15.96 -7.22 0.08
C ARG A 209 16.16 -7.49 1.56
N ARG A 210 17.01 -6.73 2.24
CA ARG A 210 17.15 -6.83 3.71
C ARG A 210 15.88 -6.40 4.43
N SER A 211 15.15 -5.39 3.96
CA SER A 211 13.85 -5.00 4.50
C SER A 211 12.82 -6.13 4.36
N ILE A 212 12.73 -6.75 3.18
CA ILE A 212 11.88 -7.93 2.95
C ILE A 212 12.32 -9.10 3.86
N ALA A 213 13.62 -9.32 4.02
CA ALA A 213 14.17 -10.37 4.88
C ALA A 213 13.95 -10.09 6.38
N ALA A 214 14.15 -8.86 6.84
CA ALA A 214 13.94 -8.42 8.21
C ALA A 214 12.46 -8.51 8.58
N SER A 215 11.58 -8.11 7.67
CA SER A 215 10.16 -8.39 7.79
C SER A 215 9.92 -9.89 7.96
N ARG A 216 10.39 -10.75 7.04
CA ARG A 216 10.25 -12.22 7.17
C ARG A 216 10.80 -12.77 8.48
N ALA A 217 11.93 -12.27 8.98
CA ALA A 217 12.50 -12.68 10.26
C ALA A 217 11.55 -12.34 11.42
N GLY A 218 10.99 -11.13 11.44
CA GLY A 218 9.96 -10.71 12.39
C GLY A 218 8.67 -11.55 12.32
N TRP A 219 8.29 -12.04 11.13
CA TRP A 219 7.15 -12.96 10.96
C TRP A 219 7.44 -14.40 11.43
N THR A 220 8.68 -14.87 11.23
CA THR A 220 9.08 -16.26 11.46
C THR A 220 9.62 -16.56 12.86
N SER A 221 9.82 -15.55 13.71
CA SER A 221 10.21 -15.75 15.11
C SER A 221 9.07 -16.32 16.00
N SER A 222 7.85 -16.50 15.47
CA SER A 222 6.78 -17.24 16.18
C SER A 222 5.76 -18.01 15.30
N PRO A 223 6.19 -19.02 14.51
CA PRO A 223 5.30 -19.75 13.57
C PRO A 223 4.22 -20.56 14.31
N ALA A 224 4.58 -21.12 15.46
CA ALA A 224 3.67 -21.89 16.31
C ALA A 224 2.57 -21.03 16.96
N ARG A 225 2.73 -19.71 16.99
CA ARG A 225 1.74 -18.77 17.54
C ARG A 225 0.72 -18.35 16.47
N TRP A 226 1.14 -18.34 15.20
CA TRP A 226 0.30 -18.03 14.04
C TRP A 226 -0.60 -19.20 13.64
N ALA A 227 -0.05 -20.43 13.56
CA ALA A 227 -0.83 -21.63 13.23
C ALA A 227 -2.05 -21.79 14.16
N ARG A 228 -1.83 -21.69 15.48
CA ARG A 228 -2.88 -21.74 16.52
C ARG A 228 -3.93 -20.64 16.39
N ARG A 229 -3.58 -19.46 15.86
CA ARG A 229 -4.49 -18.32 15.69
C ARG A 229 -5.22 -18.31 14.35
N SER A 230 -4.61 -18.84 13.30
CA SER A 230 -5.30 -19.08 12.02
C SER A 230 -6.40 -20.12 12.19
N GLU A 231 -6.16 -21.15 13.03
CA GLU A 231 -7.18 -22.11 13.44
C GLU A 231 -8.26 -21.46 14.31
N ALA A 232 -7.89 -20.61 15.27
CA ALA A 232 -8.86 -19.88 16.11
C ALA A 232 -9.74 -18.92 15.29
N ARG A 233 -9.19 -18.22 14.29
CA ARG A 233 -9.98 -17.38 13.37
C ARG A 233 -10.89 -18.22 12.48
N ARG A 234 -10.39 -19.33 11.90
CA ARG A 234 -11.23 -20.28 11.14
C ARG A 234 -12.35 -20.87 12.00
N ALA A 235 -12.09 -21.15 13.28
CA ALA A 235 -13.08 -21.63 14.24
C ALA A 235 -14.14 -20.56 14.55
N ALA A 236 -13.74 -19.31 14.77
CA ALA A 236 -14.67 -18.19 14.98
C ALA A 236 -15.56 -17.90 13.75
N THR A 237 -15.01 -18.00 12.53
CA THR A 237 -15.79 -17.86 11.30
C THR A 237 -16.77 -19.02 11.11
N ARG A 238 -16.38 -20.25 11.47
CA ARG A 238 -17.30 -21.41 11.48
C ARG A 238 -18.42 -21.25 12.52
N GLN A 239 -18.11 -20.71 13.69
CA GLN A 239 -19.08 -20.47 14.76
C GLN A 239 -20.07 -19.34 14.44
N ALA A 240 -19.61 -18.29 13.73
CA ALA A 240 -20.48 -17.25 13.19
C ALA A 240 -21.43 -17.82 12.13
N SER A 241 -20.93 -18.68 11.22
CA SER A 241 -21.77 -19.32 10.19
C SER A 241 -22.80 -20.31 10.73
N SER A 242 -22.55 -20.93 11.89
CA SER A 242 -23.52 -21.81 12.56
C SER A 242 -24.57 -21.05 13.40
N SER A 243 -24.30 -19.80 13.76
CA SER A 243 -25.22 -18.94 14.52
C SER A 243 -26.26 -18.21 13.65
N THR A 244 -25.97 -18.03 12.36
CA THR A 244 -26.95 -17.59 11.36
C THR A 244 -27.73 -18.78 10.83
N GLY A 245 -28.58 -19.36 11.68
CA GLY A 245 -29.56 -20.36 11.26
C GLY A 245 -30.55 -19.72 10.27
N PHE A 246 -30.39 -20.01 8.98
CA PHE A 246 -31.35 -19.66 7.94
C PHE A 246 -32.64 -20.47 8.21
N ALA A 247 -33.57 -19.89 8.97
CA ALA A 247 -34.90 -20.44 9.13
C ALA A 247 -35.58 -20.45 7.76
N SER A 248 -35.82 -21.63 7.20
CA SER A 248 -36.57 -21.79 5.95
C SER A 248 -38.03 -21.42 6.19
N ALA A 249 -38.37 -20.16 5.93
CA ALA A 249 -39.77 -19.74 5.86
C ALA A 249 -40.40 -20.40 4.61
N ARG A 250 -41.20 -21.44 4.85
CA ARG A 250 -42.08 -22.05 3.83
C ARG A 250 -42.99 -20.96 3.26
N ARG A 251 -42.99 -20.80 1.94
CA ARG A 251 -43.97 -19.96 1.22
C ARG A 251 -45.38 -20.54 1.43
N PRO A 252 -46.39 -19.73 1.79
CA PRO A 252 -47.78 -20.11 1.58
C PRO A 252 -48.18 -19.82 0.14
N THR A 253 -48.89 -20.78 -0.46
CA THR A 253 -49.46 -20.75 -1.80
C THR A 253 -50.79 -19.97 -1.85
N SER A 254 -51.01 -19.30 -2.99
CA SER A 254 -52.28 -18.89 -3.65
C SER A 254 -53.25 -17.92 -2.95
N SER A 255 -53.56 -16.77 -3.56
CA SER A 255 -54.65 -16.61 -4.56
C SER A 255 -54.77 -15.16 -5.09
N PRO A 256 -55.42 -14.95 -6.27
CA PRO A 256 -55.38 -13.68 -7.02
C PRO A 256 -56.54 -12.75 -6.66
N ILE A 257 -56.32 -11.44 -6.75
CA ILE A 257 -57.40 -10.44 -6.73
C ILE A 257 -57.20 -9.48 -7.92
N ARG A 258 -58.36 -9.21 -8.52
CA ARG A 258 -58.69 -8.53 -9.79
C ARG A 258 -57.96 -7.25 -10.11
#